data_AF-A0A2X2BV25-F1
#
_entry.id   AF-A0A2X2BV25-F1
#
_cell.length_a   1.000
_cell.length_b   1.000
_cell.length_c   1.000
_cell.angle_alpha   90.00
_cell.angle_beta   90.00
_cell.angle_gamma   90.00
#
_symmetry.space_group_name_H-M   'P 1'
#
loop_
_entity.id
_entity.type
_entity.pdbx_description
1 polymer ?
#
loop_
_entity_poly.entity_id
_entity_poly.type
_entity_poly.pdbx_seq_one_letter_code
_entity_poly.pdbx_strand_id
1 'polypeptide(L)'
;MNHVSDHPHFVQLQQGLAEGTSNDWFIRHLMPKAIEMNRHWRTILIETNGELIGLELEHPKLRSYALIMPDPSTPGMYRAQYFDSKGMKAHMTWATPEQVLESLIMAGYVRISRGALERLSVTREWAIGMYKVDLIRRLNAGEICFASAERLLMEFEAQVQSVAAR
;
A
#
# COMPACT_ATOMS: atom_id res chain seq x y z
N MET A 1 -18.99 14.16 16.15
CA MET A 1 -17.54 14.41 16.00
C MET A 1 -16.84 13.10 16.32
N ASN A 2 -16.30 12.41 15.31
CA ASN A 2 -15.53 11.19 15.56
C ASN A 2 -14.27 11.59 16.31
N HIS A 3 -14.09 11.07 17.53
CA HIS A 3 -12.92 11.38 18.35
C HIS A 3 -11.71 10.75 17.68
N VAL A 4 -10.83 11.56 17.10
CA VAL A 4 -9.60 11.06 16.46
C VAL A 4 -8.70 10.50 17.55
N SER A 5 -8.59 9.18 17.59
CA SER A 5 -7.75 8.48 18.54
C SER A 5 -6.28 8.60 18.16
N ASP A 6 -5.44 8.67 19.18
CA ASP A 6 -4.01 8.48 18.99
C ASP A 6 -3.72 7.02 18.60
N HIS A 7 -2.62 6.84 17.89
CA HIS A 7 -2.11 5.54 17.49
C HIS A 7 -1.91 4.64 18.73
N PRO A 8 -2.44 3.39 18.75
CA PRO A 8 -2.44 2.56 19.95
C PRO A 8 -1.05 2.37 20.60
N HIS A 9 -0.02 2.10 19.81
CA HIS A 9 1.34 1.96 20.33
C HIS A 9 1.95 3.26 20.85
N PHE A 10 1.54 4.42 20.32
CA PHE A 10 2.00 5.70 20.85
C PHE A 10 1.44 5.94 22.26
N VAL A 11 0.16 5.65 22.47
CA VAL A 11 -0.49 5.74 23.79
C VAL A 11 0.19 4.80 24.80
N GLN A 12 0.49 3.56 24.40
CA GLN A 12 1.20 2.59 25.25
C GLN A 12 2.58 3.09 25.68
N LEU A 13 3.35 3.68 24.75
CA LEU A 13 4.67 4.25 25.08
C LEU A 13 4.57 5.47 26.00
N GLN A 14 3.54 6.31 25.83
CA GLN A 14 3.29 7.44 26.74
C GLN A 14 2.97 6.98 28.16
N GLN A 15 2.12 5.96 28.30
CA GLN A 15 1.78 5.36 29.60
C GLN A 15 3.02 4.77 30.28
N GLY A 16 3.84 4.01 29.54
CA GLY A 16 5.08 3.44 30.09
C GLY A 16 6.07 4.48 30.62
N LEU A 17 6.17 5.67 29.99
CA LEU A 17 6.98 6.77 30.54
C LEU A 17 6.37 7.42 31.77
N ALA A 18 5.03 7.52 31.83
CA ALA A 18 4.33 8.11 32.96
C ALA A 18 4.43 7.23 34.22
N GLU A 19 4.45 5.91 34.03
CA GLU A 19 4.54 4.92 35.11
C GLU A 19 5.98 4.72 35.62
N GLY A 20 7.00 5.17 34.88
CA GLY A 20 8.41 5.09 35.30
C GLY A 20 8.96 3.66 35.29
N THR A 21 8.90 3.00 34.14
CA THR A 21 9.33 1.59 33.99
C THR A 21 10.86 1.44 33.94
N SER A 22 11.38 0.24 34.22
CA SER A 22 12.81 -0.08 34.07
C SER A 22 13.34 0.10 32.64
N ASN A 23 12.45 0.23 31.64
CA ASN A 23 12.78 0.38 30.22
C ASN A 23 12.64 1.81 29.71
N ASP A 24 12.56 2.82 30.59
CA ASP A 24 12.38 4.23 30.22
C ASP A 24 13.37 4.73 29.15
N TRP A 25 14.64 4.31 29.22
CA TRP A 25 15.64 4.69 28.22
C TRP A 25 15.26 4.18 26.82
N PHE A 26 14.72 2.97 26.73
CA PHE A 26 14.32 2.34 25.47
C PHE A 26 13.04 2.98 24.93
N ILE A 27 12.08 3.26 25.80
CA ILE A 27 10.86 3.97 25.42
C ILE A 27 11.20 5.38 24.91
N ARG A 28 12.10 6.10 25.58
CA ARG A 28 12.61 7.41 25.10
C ARG A 28 13.31 7.31 23.75
N HIS A 29 14.01 6.21 23.49
CA HIS A 29 14.65 5.96 22.20
C HIS A 29 13.62 5.75 21.07
N LEU A 30 12.51 5.05 21.35
CA LEU A 30 11.44 4.82 20.37
C LEU A 30 10.52 6.03 20.16
N MET A 31 10.40 6.90 21.17
CA MET A 31 9.42 7.98 21.20
C MET A 31 9.46 8.93 19.98
N PRO A 32 10.62 9.37 19.47
CA PRO A 32 10.65 10.23 18.28
C PRO A 32 9.96 9.60 17.07
N LYS A 33 10.16 8.30 16.85
CA LYS A 33 9.51 7.58 15.75
C LYS A 33 8.02 7.40 16.01
N ALA A 34 7.63 7.08 17.24
CA ALA A 34 6.23 6.95 17.62
C ALA A 34 5.45 8.27 17.48
N ILE A 35 6.06 9.42 17.80
CA ILE A 35 5.48 10.75 17.58
C ILE A 35 5.24 11.01 16.09
N GLU A 36 6.23 10.70 15.24
CA GLU A 36 6.10 10.84 13.78
C GLU A 36 4.96 9.97 13.23
N MET A 37 4.91 8.70 13.64
CA MET A 37 3.84 7.78 13.25
C MET A 37 2.47 8.26 13.72
N ASN A 38 2.35 8.70 14.98
CA ASN A 38 1.10 9.23 15.51
C ASN A 38 0.62 10.47 14.75
N ARG A 39 1.55 11.33 14.31
CA ARG A 39 1.21 12.49 13.47
C ARG A 39 0.57 12.04 12.16
N HIS A 40 1.21 11.11 11.44
CA HIS A 40 0.66 10.60 10.17
C HIS A 40 -0.69 9.91 10.36
N TRP A 41 -0.81 9.09 11.40
CA TRP A 41 -2.04 8.43 11.80
C TRP A 41 -3.19 9.43 11.98
N ARG A 42 -2.99 10.44 12.85
CA ARG A 42 -4.00 11.47 13.11
C ARG A 42 -4.35 12.27 11.87
N THR A 43 -3.35 12.70 11.10
CA THR A 43 -3.58 13.46 9.86
C THR A 43 -4.47 12.67 8.92
N ILE A 44 -4.16 11.39 8.68
CA ILE A 44 -4.95 10.54 7.78
C ILE A 44 -6.36 10.35 8.32
N LEU A 45 -6.54 9.99 9.59
CA LEU A 45 -7.87 9.82 10.18
C LEU A 45 -8.73 11.09 10.14
N ILE A 46 -8.12 12.27 10.34
CA ILE A 46 -8.81 13.56 10.23
C ILE A 46 -9.25 13.79 8.78
N GLU A 47 -8.34 13.65 7.82
CA GLU A 47 -8.59 13.93 6.40
C GLU A 47 -9.58 12.95 5.76
N THR A 48 -9.72 11.75 6.32
CA THR A 48 -10.66 10.74 5.86
C THR A 48 -11.91 10.63 6.73
N ASN A 49 -12.02 11.43 7.80
CA ASN A 49 -13.08 11.32 8.81
C ASN A 49 -13.22 9.90 9.41
N GLY A 50 -12.12 9.14 9.43
CA GLY A 50 -12.06 7.74 9.87
C GLY A 50 -12.41 6.71 8.80
N GLU A 51 -12.81 7.11 7.59
CA GLU A 51 -13.13 6.19 6.50
C GLU A 51 -11.85 5.70 5.81
N LEU A 52 -11.50 4.42 6.03
CA LEU A 52 -10.24 3.86 5.53
C LEU A 52 -10.40 3.04 4.24
N ILE A 53 -11.59 2.53 3.96
CA ILE A 53 -11.82 1.71 2.77
C ILE A 53 -11.82 2.57 1.51
N GLY A 54 -11.07 2.15 0.50
CA GLY A 54 -10.86 2.94 -0.71
C GLY A 54 -9.76 3.99 -0.57
N LEU A 55 -9.11 4.09 0.59
CA LEU A 55 -8.02 5.03 0.79
C LEU A 55 -6.80 4.61 -0.01
N GLU A 56 -6.28 5.54 -0.79
CA GLU A 56 -5.04 5.41 -1.52
C GLU A 56 -3.95 6.28 -0.88
N LEU A 57 -2.83 5.65 -0.52
CA LEU A 57 -1.67 6.30 0.06
C LEU A 57 -0.47 6.15 -0.87
N GLU A 58 0.36 7.19 -0.96
CA GLU A 58 1.60 7.22 -1.71
C GLU A 58 2.80 7.16 -0.76
N HIS A 59 3.82 6.41 -1.17
CA HIS A 59 5.16 6.48 -0.65
C HIS A 59 5.96 7.56 -1.40
N PRO A 60 6.23 8.75 -0.81
CA PRO A 60 6.74 9.91 -1.56
C PRO A 60 8.10 9.69 -2.24
N LYS A 61 8.97 8.88 -1.62
CA LYS A 61 10.31 8.59 -2.17
C LYS A 61 10.32 7.54 -3.28
N LEU A 62 9.45 6.54 -3.20
CA LEU A 62 9.44 5.40 -4.12
C LEU A 62 8.52 5.61 -5.32
N ARG A 63 7.63 6.63 -5.25
CA ARG A 63 6.55 6.85 -6.23
C ARG A 63 5.68 5.59 -6.41
N SER A 64 5.50 4.87 -5.31
CA SER A 64 4.64 3.69 -5.18
C SER A 64 3.41 4.05 -4.36
N TYR A 65 2.35 3.27 -4.52
CA TYR A 65 1.06 3.51 -3.91
C TYR A 65 0.53 2.24 -3.25
N ALA A 66 -0.40 2.43 -2.32
CA ALA A 66 -1.12 1.36 -1.67
C ALA A 66 -2.60 1.73 -1.53
N LEU A 67 -3.48 0.78 -1.82
CA LEU A 67 -4.93 0.88 -1.64
C LEU A 67 -5.37 0.01 -0.45
N ILE A 68 -6.16 0.57 0.46
CA ILE A 68 -6.83 -0.18 1.52
C ILE A 68 -8.19 -0.66 1.00
N MET A 69 -8.43 -1.97 1.05
CA MET A 69 -9.69 -2.56 0.60
C MET A 69 -10.03 -3.86 1.35
N PRO A 70 -11.29 -4.33 1.35
CA PRO A 70 -11.61 -5.68 1.78
C PRO A 70 -10.81 -6.72 0.99
N ASP A 71 -10.38 -7.78 1.65
CA ASP A 71 -9.65 -8.86 0.98
C ASP A 71 -10.63 -9.74 0.18
N PRO A 72 -10.51 -9.79 -1.16
CA PRO A 72 -11.39 -10.64 -1.98
C PRO A 72 -11.10 -12.13 -1.79
N SER A 73 -9.92 -12.51 -1.31
CA SER A 73 -9.50 -13.90 -1.10
C SER A 73 -9.90 -14.43 0.27
N THR A 74 -10.02 -13.56 1.27
CA THR A 74 -10.27 -13.94 2.67
C THR A 74 -11.40 -13.10 3.25
N PRO A 75 -12.65 -13.60 3.24
CA PRO A 75 -13.80 -12.85 3.75
C PRO A 75 -13.61 -12.36 5.18
N GLY A 76 -13.97 -11.10 5.45
CA GLY A 76 -13.83 -10.46 6.76
C GLY A 76 -12.44 -9.88 7.05
N MET A 77 -11.46 -10.12 6.18
CA MET A 77 -10.13 -9.51 6.27
C MET A 77 -10.00 -8.31 5.33
N TYR A 78 -8.96 -7.53 5.53
CA TYR A 78 -8.64 -6.33 4.76
C TYR A 78 -7.23 -6.42 4.22
N ARG A 79 -6.96 -5.81 3.06
CA ARG A 79 -5.63 -5.84 2.44
C ARG A 79 -5.12 -4.45 2.10
N ALA A 80 -3.80 -4.32 2.11
CA ALA A 80 -3.09 -3.34 1.32
C ALA A 80 -2.80 -3.95 -0.05
N GLN A 81 -3.29 -3.34 -1.12
CA GLN A 81 -2.89 -3.65 -2.48
C GLN A 81 -1.84 -2.64 -2.93
N TYR A 82 -0.61 -3.09 -3.16
CA TYR A 82 0.51 -2.24 -3.59
C TYR A 82 0.59 -2.17 -5.10
N PHE A 83 0.86 -0.97 -5.63
CA PHE A 83 1.00 -0.71 -7.07
C PHE A 83 1.93 0.47 -7.37
N ASP A 84 2.41 0.55 -8.60
CA ASP A 84 3.16 1.69 -9.14
C ASP A 84 2.75 1.96 -10.59
N SER A 85 3.47 2.84 -11.30
CA SER A 85 3.17 3.13 -12.71
C SER A 85 3.28 1.92 -13.65
N LYS A 86 3.86 0.81 -13.21
CA LYS A 86 4.01 -0.45 -13.94
C LYS A 86 3.05 -1.54 -13.41
N GLY A 87 1.95 -1.18 -12.75
CA GLY A 87 0.90 -2.11 -12.35
C GLY A 87 0.98 -2.59 -10.90
N MET A 88 0.22 -3.65 -10.63
CA MET A 88 0.13 -4.28 -9.31
C MET A 88 1.44 -5.00 -8.96
N LYS A 89 1.86 -4.92 -7.68
CA LYS A 89 3.12 -5.50 -7.21
C LYS A 89 2.95 -6.63 -6.20
N ALA A 90 2.29 -6.31 -5.11
CA ALA A 90 2.19 -7.17 -3.95
C ALA A 90 0.92 -6.83 -3.19
N HIS A 91 0.60 -7.67 -2.22
CA HIS A 91 -0.44 -7.38 -1.26
C HIS A 91 -0.11 -8.02 0.07
N MET A 92 -0.76 -7.53 1.12
CA MET A 92 -0.70 -8.09 2.45
C MET A 92 -2.08 -7.96 3.10
N THR A 93 -2.42 -8.87 4.02
CA THR A 93 -3.76 -9.01 4.58
C THR A 93 -3.71 -8.90 6.11
N TRP A 94 -4.70 -8.21 6.69
CA TRP A 94 -4.86 -7.94 8.12
C TRP A 94 -6.31 -8.09 8.56
N ALA A 95 -6.53 -8.14 9.88
CA ALA A 95 -7.86 -8.36 10.45
C ALA A 95 -8.72 -7.09 10.46
N THR A 96 -8.12 -5.89 10.49
CA THR A 96 -8.87 -4.62 10.50
C THR A 96 -8.25 -3.58 9.55
N PRO A 97 -9.02 -2.60 9.04
CA PRO A 97 -8.49 -1.51 8.22
C PRO A 97 -7.43 -0.67 8.94
N GLU A 98 -7.56 -0.50 10.26
CA GLU A 98 -6.61 0.21 11.12
C GLU A 98 -5.23 -0.45 11.10
N GLN A 99 -5.17 -1.78 11.15
CA GLN A 99 -3.91 -2.54 11.06
C GLN A 99 -3.26 -2.39 9.68
N VAL A 100 -4.08 -2.27 8.62
CA VAL A 100 -3.57 -1.97 7.27
C VAL A 100 -2.93 -0.58 7.26
N LEU A 101 -3.64 0.43 7.78
CA LEU A 101 -3.14 1.82 7.84
C LEU A 101 -1.83 1.91 8.64
N GLU A 102 -1.79 1.30 9.82
CA GLU A 102 -0.60 1.23 10.66
C GLU A 102 0.60 0.67 9.87
N SER A 103 0.40 -0.49 9.22
CA SER A 103 1.44 -1.14 8.43
C SER A 103 1.90 -0.28 7.25
N LEU A 104 0.99 0.45 6.60
CA LEU A 104 1.32 1.38 5.51
C LEU A 104 2.15 2.58 5.99
N ILE A 105 1.78 3.19 7.13
CA ILE A 105 2.54 4.29 7.73
C ILE A 105 3.94 3.81 8.11
N MET A 106 4.07 2.63 8.72
CA MET A 106 5.36 2.02 9.03
C MET A 106 6.22 1.80 7.78
N ALA A 107 5.59 1.37 6.68
CA ALA A 107 6.24 1.18 5.39
C ALA A 107 6.51 2.49 4.63
N GLY A 108 6.14 3.67 5.17
CA GLY A 108 6.42 4.98 4.56
C GLY A 108 5.35 5.50 3.59
N TYR A 109 4.20 4.83 3.48
CA TYR A 109 3.05 5.30 2.73
C TYR A 109 2.24 6.28 3.59
N VAL A 110 2.52 7.57 3.44
CA VAL A 110 2.07 8.60 4.40
C VAL A 110 1.34 9.77 3.75
N ARG A 111 1.26 9.83 2.41
CA ARG A 111 0.58 10.91 1.69
C ARG A 111 -0.68 10.40 1.01
N ILE A 112 -1.83 11.00 1.30
CA ILE A 112 -3.08 10.66 0.63
C ILE A 112 -2.96 10.98 -0.87
N SER A 113 -3.33 10.01 -1.72
CA SER A 113 -3.22 10.11 -3.18
C SER A 113 -4.48 9.58 -3.84
N ARG A 114 -5.61 10.26 -3.63
CA ARG A 114 -6.92 9.87 -4.17
C ARG A 114 -6.87 9.70 -5.69
N GLY A 115 -7.38 8.58 -6.20
CA GLY A 115 -7.47 8.26 -7.63
C GLY A 115 -6.13 7.99 -8.33
N ALA A 116 -5.06 7.71 -7.59
CA ALA A 116 -3.81 7.24 -8.17
C ALA A 116 -3.99 5.95 -8.97
N LEU A 117 -4.80 5.00 -8.46
CA LEU A 117 -5.09 3.76 -9.18
C LEU A 117 -5.80 4.05 -10.51
N GLU A 118 -6.86 4.85 -10.49
CA GLU A 118 -7.60 5.25 -11.69
C GLU A 118 -6.67 5.90 -12.72
N ARG A 119 -5.90 6.92 -12.30
CA ARG A 119 -4.97 7.64 -13.18
C ARG A 119 -3.91 6.74 -13.80
N LEU A 120 -3.36 5.78 -13.05
CA LEU A 120 -2.29 4.91 -13.53
C LEU A 120 -2.84 3.76 -14.38
N SER A 121 -4.02 3.24 -14.04
CA SER A 121 -4.61 2.05 -14.67
C SER A 121 -4.89 2.20 -16.16
N VAL A 122 -5.05 3.43 -16.63
CA VAL A 122 -5.33 3.76 -18.05
C VAL A 122 -4.05 4.02 -18.86
N THR A 123 -2.87 3.91 -18.24
CA THR A 123 -1.60 4.16 -18.92
C THR A 123 -1.11 2.94 -19.69
N ARG A 124 -0.30 3.19 -20.74
CA ARG A 124 0.37 2.13 -21.51
C ARG A 124 1.29 1.29 -20.63
N GLU A 125 2.06 1.94 -19.76
CA GLU A 125 3.01 1.31 -18.86
C GLU A 125 2.32 0.36 -17.89
N TRP A 126 1.14 0.75 -17.41
CA TRP A 126 0.30 -0.09 -16.58
C TRP A 126 -0.20 -1.32 -17.34
N ALA A 127 -0.74 -1.16 -18.55
CA ALA A 127 -1.21 -2.28 -19.37
C ALA A 127 -0.09 -3.31 -19.61
N ILE A 128 1.11 -2.84 -19.96
CA ILE A 128 2.30 -3.69 -20.13
C ILE A 128 2.68 -4.38 -18.81
N GLY A 129 2.66 -3.63 -17.71
CA GLY A 129 2.95 -4.13 -16.38
C GLY A 129 2.00 -5.25 -15.95
N MET A 130 0.70 -5.05 -16.12
CA MET A 130 -0.32 -6.06 -15.82
C MET A 130 -0.18 -7.30 -16.71
N TYR A 131 0.17 -7.12 -17.98
CA TYR A 131 0.46 -8.25 -18.86
C TYR A 131 1.67 -9.05 -18.39
N LYS A 132 2.74 -8.39 -17.89
CA LYS A 132 3.88 -9.08 -17.26
C LYS A 132 3.45 -9.90 -16.05
N VAL A 133 2.55 -9.38 -15.22
CA VAL A 133 2.00 -10.12 -14.06
C VAL A 133 1.27 -11.39 -14.51
N ASP A 134 0.45 -11.33 -15.56
CA ASP A 134 -0.20 -12.54 -16.10
C ASP A 134 0.82 -13.53 -16.69
N LEU A 135 1.81 -13.07 -17.45
CA LEU A 135 2.86 -13.94 -17.97
C LEU A 135 3.62 -14.66 -16.84
N ILE A 136 3.94 -13.98 -15.76
CA ILE A 136 4.57 -14.58 -14.56
C ILE A 136 3.65 -15.64 -13.95
N ARG A 137 2.34 -15.34 -13.81
CA ARG A 137 1.34 -16.33 -13.34
C ARG A 137 1.34 -17.59 -14.21
N ARG A 138 1.31 -17.43 -15.54
CA ARG A 138 1.30 -18.53 -16.52
C ARG A 138 2.58 -19.35 -16.51
N LEU A 139 3.73 -18.68 -16.37
CA LEU A 139 5.03 -19.35 -16.17
C LEU A 139 5.02 -20.20 -14.90
N ASN A 140 4.57 -19.64 -13.77
CA ASN A 140 4.50 -20.35 -12.49
C ASN A 140 3.52 -21.54 -12.53
N ALA A 141 2.45 -21.44 -13.33
CA ALA A 141 1.50 -22.52 -13.55
C ALA A 141 2.00 -23.59 -14.55
N GLY A 142 3.15 -23.38 -15.19
CA GLY A 142 3.69 -24.28 -16.22
C GLY A 142 2.95 -24.22 -17.56
N GLU A 143 2.10 -23.21 -17.77
CA GLU A 143 1.30 -23.06 -18.99
C GLU A 143 2.15 -22.59 -20.19
N ILE A 144 3.26 -21.89 -19.93
CA ILE A 144 4.20 -21.39 -20.92
C ILE A 144 5.64 -21.57 -20.43
N CYS A 145 6.60 -21.59 -21.36
CA CYS A 145 8.02 -21.51 -21.04
C CYS A 145 8.54 -20.06 -21.12
N PHE A 146 9.73 -19.82 -20.57
CA PHE A 146 10.36 -18.50 -20.55
C PHE A 146 10.46 -17.85 -21.94
N ALA A 147 10.93 -18.60 -22.94
CA ALA A 147 11.03 -18.11 -24.32
C ALA A 147 9.67 -17.70 -24.91
N SER A 148 8.59 -18.42 -24.56
CA SER A 148 7.24 -18.06 -24.99
C SER A 148 6.76 -16.78 -24.30
N ALA A 149 7.05 -16.61 -23.01
CA ALA A 149 6.72 -15.40 -22.27
C ALA A 149 7.42 -14.15 -22.84
N GLU A 150 8.71 -14.25 -23.17
CA GLU A 150 9.46 -13.14 -23.78
C GLU A 150 8.87 -12.73 -25.13
N ARG A 151 8.57 -13.71 -25.99
CA ARG A 151 7.95 -13.45 -27.31
C ARG A 151 6.58 -12.79 -27.16
N LEU A 152 5.71 -13.34 -26.30
CA LEU A 152 4.37 -12.79 -26.05
C LEU A 152 4.44 -11.35 -25.52
N LEU A 153 5.41 -11.06 -24.66
CA LEU A 153 5.61 -9.71 -24.14
C LEU A 153 6.01 -8.73 -25.26
N MET A 154 6.97 -9.10 -26.11
CA MET A 154 7.39 -8.26 -27.24
C MET A 154 6.23 -7.97 -28.20
N GLU A 155 5.43 -8.99 -28.53
CA GLU A 155 4.24 -8.85 -29.38
C GLU A 155 3.22 -7.87 -28.76
N PHE A 156 2.96 -7.98 -27.46
CA PHE A 156 2.04 -7.09 -26.75
C PHE A 156 2.56 -5.66 -26.66
N GLU A 157 3.84 -5.46 -26.32
CA GLU A 157 4.45 -4.12 -26.24
C GLU A 157 4.37 -3.37 -27.58
N ALA A 158 4.57 -4.08 -28.70
CA ALA A 158 4.42 -3.55 -30.06
C ALA A 158 2.95 -3.22 -30.40
N GLN A 159 2.00 -4.09 -30.03
CA GLN A 159 0.58 -3.85 -30.26
C GLN A 159 0.10 -2.59 -29.55
N VAL A 160 0.42 -2.42 -28.26
CA VAL A 160 -0.01 -1.25 -27.48
C VAL A 160 0.65 0.04 -27.98
N GLN A 161 1.87 -0.03 -28.54
CA GLN A 161 2.52 1.12 -29.17
C GLN A 161 1.79 1.59 -30.44
N SER A 162 1.25 0.66 -31.23
CA SER A 162 0.50 0.99 -32.45
C SER A 162 -0.84 1.68 -32.19
N VAL A 163 -1.46 1.41 -31.02
CA VAL A 163 -2.75 1.99 -30.62
C VAL A 163 -2.58 3.40 -30.05
N ALA A 164 -1.49 3.68 -29.32
CA ALA A 164 -1.22 5.00 -28.75
C ALA A 164 -0.77 6.06 -29.78
N ALA A 165 -0.39 5.64 -31.00
CA ALA A 165 0.06 6.52 -32.07
C ALA A 165 -1.06 6.94 -33.04
N ARG A 166 -2.31 6.56 -32.77
CA ARG A 166 -3.52 6.94 -33.52
C ARG A 166 -4.32 7.95 -32.70
#